data_AF-A0A2K4ZFM0-F1
#
_entry.id   AF-A0A2K4ZFM0-F1
#
_cell.length_a   1.000
_cell.length_b   1.000
_cell.length_c   1.000
_cell.angle_alpha   90.00
_cell.angle_beta   90.00
_cell.angle_gamma   90.00
#
_symmetry.space_group_name_H-M   'P 1'
#
loop_
_entity.id
_entity.type
_entity.pdbx_description
1 polymer ?
#
loop_
_entity_poly.entity_id
_entity_poly.type
_entity_poly.pdbx_seq_one_letter_code
_entity_poly.pdbx_strand_id
1 'polypeptide(L)'
;MPVSEWKSEQKTEERLTPEMLEQFLTHLAGKGFSQASLQEYRRALLLLQGNLPDGGALTASGGLWWKQWLEGQGFKPRTVNMRLSVWNSLMQYLNHRDWQVETFSDIREDVQPELTRAEYLRLLSAAKQLGQERAYLLIKALGGIGLRIQELSQLTAEAVQKGVIYSECQNGMTTRVLRLPAVLRGELLEYMKREGITKGPIFITSGGKPLDRSNVGQSIKRVSRDARVAEEKANPRCLWKMYLSTQEGIKANLTILLEQAYDRMLEQEQLTTGWENG
;
A
#
# COMPACT_ATOMS: atom_id res chain seq x y z
N MET A 1 57.68 0.75 29.64
CA MET A 1 56.59 1.48 28.96
C MET A 1 55.40 0.53 28.85
N PRO A 2 54.26 0.80 29.51
CA PRO A 2 53.09 -0.05 29.38
C PRO A 2 52.22 0.42 28.22
N VAL A 3 51.82 -0.54 27.40
CA VAL A 3 50.84 -0.42 26.31
C VAL A 3 49.48 -0.20 26.95
N SER A 4 48.84 0.94 26.65
CA SER A 4 47.50 1.26 27.13
C SER A 4 46.47 0.38 26.45
N GLU A 5 45.82 -0.48 27.24
CA GLU A 5 44.61 -1.20 26.90
C GLU A 5 43.47 -0.20 26.66
N TRP A 6 43.06 -0.03 25.40
CA TRP A 6 41.78 0.59 25.08
C TRP A 6 40.69 -0.47 25.21
N LYS A 7 40.18 -0.68 26.43
CA LYS A 7 38.87 -1.32 26.62
C LYS A 7 37.81 -0.26 26.32
N SER A 8 37.22 -0.33 25.13
CA SER A 8 35.94 0.30 24.86
C SER A 8 34.92 -0.29 25.84
N GLU A 9 34.45 0.51 26.80
CA GLU A 9 33.34 0.16 27.68
C GLU A 9 32.14 -0.23 26.81
N GLN A 10 31.84 -1.53 26.73
CA GLN A 10 30.60 -2.01 26.15
C GLN A 10 29.47 -1.55 27.07
N LYS A 11 28.76 -0.49 26.66
CA LYS A 11 27.49 -0.10 27.26
C LYS A 11 26.58 -1.32 27.29
N THR A 12 26.28 -1.79 28.51
CA THR A 12 25.49 -3.00 28.76
C THR A 12 23.99 -2.72 28.72
N GLU A 13 23.63 -1.44 28.71
CA GLU A 13 22.25 -0.97 28.73
C GLU A 13 22.18 0.43 28.07
N GLU A 14 21.12 0.67 27.31
CA GLU A 14 20.72 2.00 26.86
C GLU A 14 19.32 2.34 27.37
N ARG A 15 18.95 3.62 27.38
CA ARG A 15 17.61 4.02 27.81
C ARG A 15 16.82 4.66 26.69
N LEU A 16 15.63 4.16 26.44
CA LEU A 16 14.70 4.71 25.45
C LEU A 16 14.03 5.98 26.00
N THR A 17 14.64 7.13 25.77
CA THR A 17 14.07 8.43 26.14
C THR A 17 13.21 9.02 25.02
N PRO A 18 12.28 9.96 25.32
CA PRO A 18 11.53 10.69 24.29
C PRO A 18 12.44 11.38 23.26
N GLU A 19 13.57 11.93 23.70
CA GLU A 19 14.54 12.60 22.83
C GLU A 19 15.20 11.61 21.85
N MET A 20 15.59 10.43 22.35
CA MET A 20 16.14 9.36 21.51
C MET A 20 15.12 8.91 20.44
N LEU A 21 13.85 8.78 20.84
CA LEU A 21 12.76 8.43 19.92
C LEU A 21 12.64 9.47 18.79
N GLU A 22 12.63 10.77 19.11
CA GLU A 22 12.54 11.83 18.11
C GLU A 22 13.78 11.88 17.19
N GLN A 23 14.98 11.70 17.75
CA GLN A 23 16.22 11.65 16.97
C GLN A 23 16.21 10.47 16.00
N PHE A 24 15.78 9.29 16.45
CA PHE A 24 15.66 8.11 15.61
C PHE A 24 14.62 8.29 14.50
N LEU A 25 13.45 8.86 14.79
CA LEU A 25 12.43 9.15 13.76
C LEU A 25 12.92 10.19 12.75
N THR A 26 13.68 11.19 13.18
CA THR A 26 14.29 12.18 12.29
C THR A 26 15.33 11.54 11.37
N HIS A 27 16.15 10.63 11.91
CA HIS A 27 17.09 9.82 11.12
C HIS A 27 16.38 8.97 10.07
N LEU A 28 15.27 8.32 10.42
CA LEU A 28 14.47 7.54 9.46
C LEU A 28 13.85 8.44 8.38
N ALA A 29 13.40 9.64 8.74
CA ALA A 29 12.90 10.62 7.78
C ALA A 29 14.00 11.02 6.78
N GLY A 30 15.24 11.26 7.26
CA GLY A 30 16.41 11.52 6.42
C GLY A 30 16.76 10.36 5.47
N LYS A 31 16.41 9.13 5.82
CA LYS A 31 16.53 7.94 4.95
C LYS A 31 15.38 7.77 3.95
N GLY A 32 14.43 8.71 3.87
CA GLY A 32 13.33 8.68 2.91
C GLY A 32 12.14 7.82 3.32
N PHE A 33 11.95 7.54 4.62
CA PHE A 33 10.76 6.84 5.09
C PHE A 33 9.51 7.70 4.91
N SER A 34 8.42 7.07 4.47
CA SER A 34 7.14 7.75 4.30
C SER A 34 6.56 8.26 5.63
N GLN A 35 5.80 9.36 5.60
CA GLN A 35 5.08 9.85 6.79
C GLN A 35 4.21 8.77 7.45
N ALA A 36 3.57 7.90 6.65
CA ALA A 36 2.79 6.79 7.18
C ALA A 36 3.68 5.77 7.91
N SER A 37 4.85 5.42 7.35
CA SER A 37 5.83 4.53 7.99
C SER A 37 6.37 5.13 9.28
N LEU A 38 6.69 6.43 9.29
CA LEU A 38 7.17 7.14 10.48
C LEU A 38 6.14 7.15 11.62
N GLN A 39 4.86 7.33 11.29
CA GLN A 39 3.77 7.27 12.28
C GLN A 39 3.60 5.86 12.86
N GLU A 40 3.73 4.81 12.04
CA GLU A 40 3.68 3.43 12.53
C GLU A 40 4.88 3.10 13.42
N TYR A 41 6.09 3.56 13.06
CA TYR A 41 7.29 3.42 13.90
C TYR A 41 7.11 4.16 15.23
N ARG A 42 6.64 5.40 15.20
CA ARG A 42 6.34 6.19 16.41
C ARG A 42 5.41 5.45 17.36
N ARG A 43 4.29 4.91 16.84
CA ARG A 43 3.33 4.14 17.65
C ARG A 43 3.97 2.90 18.28
N ALA A 44 4.79 2.17 17.51
CA ALA A 44 5.50 1.00 18.01
C ALA A 44 6.52 1.37 19.09
N LEU A 45 7.26 2.46 18.92
CA LEU A 45 8.27 2.95 19.88
C LEU A 45 7.62 3.47 21.17
N LEU A 46 6.50 4.18 21.10
CA LEU A 46 5.77 4.63 22.28
C LEU A 46 5.20 3.44 23.07
N LEU A 47 4.68 2.42 22.37
CA LEU A 47 4.23 1.20 23.02
C LEU A 47 5.39 0.45 23.68
N LEU A 48 6.54 0.37 23.00
CA LEU A 48 7.75 -0.22 23.55
C LEU A 48 8.20 0.53 24.82
N GLN A 49 8.33 1.86 24.75
CA GLN A 49 8.75 2.71 25.86
C GLN A 49 7.84 2.55 27.09
N GLY A 50 6.53 2.49 26.89
CA GLY A 50 5.55 2.37 27.98
C GLY A 50 5.50 0.99 28.64
N ASN A 51 6.08 -0.05 28.02
CA ASN A 51 5.99 -1.42 28.52
C ASN A 51 7.33 -2.04 28.86
N LEU A 52 8.45 -1.48 28.40
CA LEU A 52 9.78 -1.99 28.72
C LEU A 52 10.02 -2.05 30.24
N PRO A 53 10.67 -3.12 30.74
CA PRO A 53 11.14 -3.19 32.11
C PRO A 53 12.03 -2.00 32.50
N ASP A 54 12.10 -1.73 33.80
CA ASP A 54 13.00 -0.72 34.40
C ASP A 54 12.87 0.70 33.82
N GLY A 55 11.69 1.03 33.30
CA GLY A 55 11.37 2.36 32.79
C GLY A 55 12.13 2.70 31.51
N GLY A 56 12.15 1.77 30.55
CA GLY A 56 12.68 2.00 29.21
C GLY A 56 14.10 1.48 28.97
N ALA A 57 14.57 0.53 29.77
CA ALA A 57 15.88 -0.10 29.59
C ALA A 57 15.92 -0.95 28.30
N LEU A 58 16.90 -0.67 27.44
CA LEU A 58 17.25 -1.43 26.25
C LEU A 58 18.47 -2.28 26.58
N THR A 59 18.32 -3.59 26.49
CA THR A 59 19.37 -4.57 26.82
C THR A 59 19.40 -5.68 25.76
N ALA A 60 20.46 -6.49 25.79
CA ALA A 60 20.61 -7.67 24.91
C ALA A 60 19.42 -8.64 25.02
N SER A 61 18.86 -8.83 26.21
CA SER A 61 17.68 -9.68 26.44
C SER A 61 16.35 -8.95 26.21
N GLY A 62 16.35 -7.62 26.13
CA GLY A 62 15.13 -6.80 26.00
C GLY A 62 14.30 -7.13 24.76
N GLY A 63 14.95 -7.48 23.65
CA GLY A 63 14.27 -7.85 22.41
C GLY A 63 13.47 -9.15 22.52
N LEU A 64 14.00 -10.15 23.25
CA LEU A 64 13.32 -11.42 23.47
C LEU A 64 12.13 -11.24 24.40
N TRP A 65 12.31 -10.46 25.47
CA TRP A 65 11.21 -10.07 26.35
C TRP A 65 10.11 -9.34 25.57
N TRP A 66 10.49 -8.38 24.72
CA TRP A 66 9.55 -7.63 23.90
C TRP A 66 8.75 -8.53 22.95
N LYS A 67 9.41 -9.50 22.32
CA LYS A 67 8.75 -10.51 21.48
C LYS A 67 7.72 -11.31 22.28
N GLN A 68 8.10 -11.86 23.43
CA GLN A 68 7.21 -12.65 24.29
C GLN A 68 6.03 -11.82 24.80
N TRP A 69 6.28 -10.57 25.19
CA TRP A 69 5.24 -9.66 25.62
C TRP A 69 4.23 -9.41 24.49
N LEU A 70 4.70 -9.12 23.27
CA LEU A 70 3.83 -8.91 22.10
C LEU A 70 2.97 -10.14 21.78
N GLU A 71 3.54 -11.34 21.88
CA GLU A 71 2.81 -12.60 21.69
C GLU A 71 1.76 -12.80 22.79
N GLY A 72 2.12 -12.54 24.06
CA GLY A 72 1.22 -12.63 25.21
C GLY A 72 0.05 -11.64 25.18
N GLN A 73 0.20 -10.51 24.48
CA GLN A 73 -0.89 -9.56 24.23
C GLN A 73 -1.87 -10.02 23.13
N GLY A 74 -1.63 -11.16 22.49
CA GLY A 74 -2.50 -11.69 21.42
C GLY A 74 -2.39 -10.92 20.10
N PHE A 75 -1.30 -10.17 19.86
CA PHE A 75 -1.08 -9.54 18.57
C PHE A 75 -0.88 -10.59 17.47
N LYS A 76 -1.43 -10.33 16.28
CA LYS A 76 -1.21 -11.20 15.12
C LYS A 76 0.29 -11.29 14.78
N PRO A 77 0.80 -12.43 14.30
CA PRO A 77 2.23 -12.60 13.96
C PRO A 77 2.80 -11.50 13.06
N ARG A 78 2.00 -10.98 12.12
CA ARG A 78 2.40 -9.87 11.23
C ARG A 78 2.63 -8.56 11.98
N THR A 79 1.80 -8.26 12.97
CA THR A 79 1.95 -7.09 13.83
C THR A 79 3.16 -7.24 14.75
N VAL A 80 3.40 -8.45 15.26
CA VAL A 80 4.61 -8.77 16.04
C VAL A 80 5.85 -8.52 15.19
N ASN A 81 5.93 -9.10 13.99
CA ASN A 81 7.05 -8.88 13.06
C ASN A 81 7.30 -7.41 12.73
N MET A 82 6.24 -6.62 12.48
CA MET A 82 6.40 -5.18 12.24
C MET A 82 7.07 -4.50 13.42
N ARG A 83 6.62 -4.77 14.65
CA ARG A 83 7.17 -4.16 15.86
C ARG A 83 8.57 -4.67 16.21
N LEU A 84 8.88 -5.93 15.90
CA LEU A 84 10.25 -6.46 15.99
C LEU A 84 11.17 -5.83 14.94
N SER A 85 10.66 -5.52 13.74
CA SER A 85 11.42 -4.76 12.74
C SER A 85 11.75 -3.35 13.23
N VAL A 86 10.84 -2.71 13.97
CA VAL A 86 11.11 -1.40 14.61
C VAL A 86 12.20 -1.55 15.67
N TRP A 87 12.12 -2.57 16.54
CA TRP A 87 13.17 -2.90 17.52
C TRP A 87 14.52 -3.09 16.83
N ASN A 88 14.60 -3.97 15.83
CA ASN A 88 15.85 -4.27 15.14
C ASN A 88 16.45 -3.04 14.45
N SER A 89 15.59 -2.17 13.89
CA SER A 89 16.02 -0.91 13.26
C SER A 89 16.57 0.08 14.29
N LEU A 90 15.97 0.14 15.49
CA LEU A 90 16.48 0.96 16.59
C LEU A 90 17.82 0.43 17.09
N MET A 91 17.94 -0.88 17.31
CA MET A 91 19.21 -1.51 17.73
C MET A 91 20.32 -1.27 16.70
N GLN A 92 20.00 -1.31 15.40
CA GLN A 92 20.96 -0.97 14.35
C GLN A 92 21.39 0.50 14.41
N TYR A 93 20.48 1.42 14.68
CA TYR A 93 20.78 2.85 14.81
C TYR A 93 21.69 3.15 16.01
N LEU A 94 21.50 2.43 17.11
CA LEU A 94 22.30 2.52 18.33
C LEU A 94 23.60 1.71 18.27
N ASN A 95 23.91 1.08 17.12
CA ASN A 95 25.06 0.20 16.90
C ASN A 95 25.09 -1.10 17.72
N HIS A 96 23.95 -1.52 18.28
CA HIS A 96 23.78 -2.79 19.01
C HIS A 96 23.19 -3.90 18.12
N ARG A 97 23.87 -4.24 17.02
CA ARG A 97 23.35 -5.26 16.06
C ARG A 97 23.17 -6.64 16.70
N ASP A 98 23.96 -6.95 17.70
CA ASP A 98 23.90 -8.15 18.53
C ASP A 98 22.63 -8.24 19.38
N TRP A 99 21.88 -7.14 19.56
CA TRP A 99 20.61 -7.11 20.31
C TRP A 99 19.38 -7.26 19.41
N GLN A 100 19.59 -7.50 18.11
CA GLN A 100 18.50 -7.79 17.17
C GLN A 100 17.92 -9.17 17.43
N VAL A 101 16.62 -9.31 17.21
CA VAL A 101 15.90 -10.57 17.41
C VAL A 101 15.26 -11.07 16.12
N GLU A 102 15.18 -12.38 16.01
CA GLU A 102 14.58 -13.02 14.85
C GLU A 102 13.07 -12.77 14.77
N THR A 103 12.65 -12.43 13.55
CA THR A 103 11.24 -12.29 13.17
C THR A 103 10.69 -13.63 12.66
N PHE A 104 9.37 -13.81 12.71
CA PHE A 104 8.73 -14.99 12.15
C PHE A 104 8.99 -15.09 10.64
N SER A 105 9.58 -16.19 10.19
CA SER A 105 9.91 -16.43 8.79
C SER A 105 8.70 -16.88 7.97
N ASP A 106 7.84 -17.73 8.55
CA ASP A 106 6.67 -18.34 7.91
C ASP A 106 5.35 -17.82 8.48
N ILE A 107 5.02 -16.55 8.17
CA ILE A 107 3.65 -16.09 8.32
C ILE A 107 2.90 -16.55 7.07
N ARG A 108 2.19 -17.69 7.17
CA ARG A 108 1.21 -18.11 6.14
C ARG A 108 0.36 -16.90 5.78
N GLU A 109 0.31 -16.55 4.49
CA GLU A 109 -0.49 -15.42 4.04
C GLU A 109 -1.94 -15.65 4.51
N ASP A 110 -2.42 -14.82 5.44
CA ASP A 110 -3.84 -14.76 5.82
C ASP A 110 -4.64 -14.83 4.52
N VAL A 111 -5.53 -15.84 4.36
CA VAL A 111 -6.36 -16.01 3.15
C VAL A 111 -7.03 -14.68 2.86
N GLN A 112 -6.51 -13.98 1.84
CA GLN A 112 -6.95 -12.62 1.59
C GLN A 112 -8.30 -12.69 0.88
N PRO A 113 -9.32 -11.94 1.34
CA PRO A 113 -10.59 -11.91 0.64
C PRO A 113 -10.40 -11.35 -0.78
N GLU A 114 -10.94 -12.05 -1.77
CA GLU A 114 -10.86 -11.65 -3.18
C GLU A 114 -12.21 -11.13 -3.67
N LEU A 115 -12.15 -10.02 -4.41
CA LEU A 115 -13.30 -9.40 -5.06
C LEU A 115 -13.31 -9.84 -6.53
N THR A 116 -14.42 -10.40 -6.97
CA THR A 116 -14.64 -10.77 -8.37
C THR A 116 -15.09 -9.57 -9.20
N ARG A 117 -14.94 -9.66 -10.53
CA ARG A 117 -15.44 -8.63 -11.45
C ARG A 117 -16.97 -8.44 -11.33
N ALA A 118 -17.71 -9.53 -11.09
CA ALA A 118 -19.16 -9.48 -10.90
C ALA A 118 -19.54 -8.76 -9.58
N GLU A 119 -18.84 -9.04 -8.48
CA GLU A 119 -19.02 -8.31 -7.21
C GLU A 119 -18.70 -6.81 -7.37
N TYR A 120 -17.64 -6.47 -8.11
CA TYR A 120 -17.31 -5.08 -8.44
C TYR A 120 -18.44 -4.36 -9.20
N LEU A 121 -19.04 -5.00 -10.20
CA LEU A 121 -20.16 -4.41 -10.94
C LEU A 121 -21.39 -4.22 -10.05
N ARG A 122 -21.65 -5.15 -9.12
CA ARG A 122 -22.71 -4.97 -8.12
C ARG A 122 -22.45 -3.79 -7.18
N LEU A 123 -21.20 -3.58 -6.77
CA LEU A 123 -20.82 -2.40 -5.97
C LEU A 123 -21.11 -1.10 -6.71
N LEU A 124 -20.77 -1.01 -8.00
CA LEU A 124 -21.09 0.15 -8.84
C LEU A 124 -22.61 0.33 -8.98
N SER A 125 -23.35 -0.75 -9.25
CA SER A 125 -24.80 -0.71 -9.40
C SER A 125 -25.49 -0.24 -8.12
N ALA A 126 -25.11 -0.77 -6.96
CA ALA A 126 -25.64 -0.38 -5.67
C ALA A 126 -25.33 1.09 -5.34
N ALA A 127 -24.09 1.54 -5.56
CA ALA A 127 -23.71 2.93 -5.34
C ALA A 127 -24.54 3.90 -6.20
N LYS A 128 -24.80 3.54 -7.46
CA LYS A 128 -25.67 4.31 -8.37
C LYS A 128 -27.12 4.34 -7.88
N GLN A 129 -27.69 3.19 -7.50
CA GLN A 129 -29.07 3.09 -7.02
C GLN A 129 -29.31 3.88 -5.72
N LEU A 130 -28.31 3.91 -4.84
CA LEU A 130 -28.36 4.65 -3.59
C LEU A 130 -28.06 6.15 -3.75
N GLY A 131 -27.82 6.64 -4.99
CA GLY A 131 -27.43 8.03 -5.24
C GLY A 131 -26.06 8.39 -4.64
N GLN A 132 -25.23 7.41 -4.26
CA GLN A 132 -23.91 7.63 -3.67
C GLN A 132 -22.86 7.83 -4.77
N GLU A 133 -23.01 8.91 -5.54
CA GLU A 133 -22.17 9.22 -6.70
C GLU A 133 -20.66 9.25 -6.37
N ARG A 134 -20.28 9.88 -5.25
CA ARG A 134 -18.88 9.89 -4.80
C ARG A 134 -18.33 8.48 -4.59
N ALA A 135 -19.10 7.59 -3.95
CA ALA A 135 -18.68 6.20 -3.73
C ALA A 135 -18.58 5.44 -5.05
N TYR A 136 -19.53 5.64 -5.96
CA TYR A 136 -19.50 5.08 -7.31
C TYR A 136 -18.22 5.46 -8.06
N LEU A 137 -17.86 6.75 -8.09
CA LEU A 137 -16.65 7.22 -8.78
C LEU A 137 -15.35 6.73 -8.10
N LEU A 138 -15.31 6.67 -6.77
CA LEU A 138 -14.18 6.09 -6.03
C LEU A 138 -13.98 4.61 -6.39
N ILE A 139 -15.05 3.82 -6.37
CA ILE A 139 -15.00 2.39 -6.74
C ILE A 139 -14.54 2.25 -8.19
N LYS A 140 -15.07 3.09 -9.09
CA LYS A 140 -14.73 3.06 -10.51
C LYS A 140 -13.28 3.46 -10.77
N ALA A 141 -12.75 4.47 -10.08
CA ALA A 141 -11.35 4.86 -10.19
C ALA A 141 -10.40 3.78 -9.65
N LEU A 142 -10.69 3.22 -8.48
CA LEU A 142 -9.79 2.23 -7.84
C LEU A 142 -9.82 0.87 -8.57
N GLY A 143 -11.02 0.35 -8.89
CA GLY A 143 -11.19 -0.99 -9.47
C GLY A 143 -11.35 -1.01 -11.00
N GLY A 144 -11.61 0.13 -11.64
CA GLY A 144 -11.80 0.22 -13.08
C GLY A 144 -10.52 0.56 -13.84
N ILE A 145 -9.79 1.57 -13.37
CA ILE A 145 -8.52 2.02 -14.00
C ILE A 145 -7.28 1.65 -13.18
N GLY A 146 -7.45 1.06 -12.00
CA GLY A 146 -6.33 0.66 -11.15
C GLY A 146 -5.63 1.85 -10.47
N LEU A 147 -6.37 2.90 -10.08
CA LEU A 147 -5.80 3.95 -9.25
C LEU A 147 -5.42 3.37 -7.88
N ARG A 148 -4.18 3.55 -7.41
CA ARG A 148 -3.81 3.10 -6.06
C ARG A 148 -4.37 4.09 -5.05
N ILE A 149 -4.78 3.60 -3.88
CA ILE A 149 -5.31 4.46 -2.82
C ILE A 149 -4.33 5.56 -2.39
N GLN A 150 -3.02 5.28 -2.43
CA GLN A 150 -1.96 6.26 -2.09
C GLN A 150 -1.85 7.40 -3.11
N GLU A 151 -2.38 7.21 -4.31
CA GLU A 151 -2.35 8.19 -5.41
C GLU A 151 -3.69 8.90 -5.57
N LEU A 152 -4.67 8.62 -4.70
CA LEU A 152 -5.99 9.20 -4.83
C LEU A 152 -5.97 10.74 -4.82
N SER A 153 -5.05 11.33 -4.05
CA SER A 153 -4.84 12.78 -4.03
C SER A 153 -4.33 13.34 -5.35
N GLN A 154 -3.71 12.52 -6.21
CA GLN A 154 -3.24 12.91 -7.54
C GLN A 154 -4.35 12.88 -8.60
N LEU A 155 -5.54 12.35 -8.27
CA LEU A 155 -6.72 12.50 -9.09
C LEU A 155 -7.33 13.91 -8.87
N THR A 156 -6.72 14.88 -9.54
CA THR A 156 -7.10 16.29 -9.44
C THR A 156 -7.98 16.75 -10.60
N ALA A 157 -8.62 17.91 -10.44
CA ALA A 157 -9.40 18.57 -11.48
C ALA A 157 -8.58 18.75 -12.76
N GLU A 158 -7.32 19.16 -12.64
CA GLU A 158 -6.39 19.37 -13.73
C GLU A 158 -6.03 18.05 -14.42
N ALA A 159 -5.82 16.98 -13.65
CA ALA A 159 -5.55 15.64 -14.17
C ALA A 159 -6.75 15.10 -14.99
N VAL A 160 -7.98 15.31 -14.50
CA VAL A 160 -9.20 14.93 -15.23
C VAL A 160 -9.39 15.78 -16.48
N GLN A 161 -9.15 17.08 -16.40
CA GLN A 161 -9.19 17.96 -17.58
C GLN A 161 -8.16 17.56 -18.64
N LYS A 162 -6.96 17.09 -18.24
CA LYS A 162 -5.95 16.57 -19.18
C LYS A 162 -6.24 15.14 -19.63
N GLY A 163 -7.02 14.38 -18.87
CA GLY A 163 -7.29 12.95 -19.09
C GLY A 163 -6.12 12.03 -18.68
N VAL A 164 -5.22 12.52 -17.83
CA VAL A 164 -3.97 11.83 -17.46
C VAL A 164 -3.65 12.11 -16.00
N ILE A 165 -3.35 11.05 -15.25
CA ILE A 165 -2.90 11.12 -13.87
C ILE A 165 -1.41 10.78 -13.84
N TYR A 166 -0.61 11.68 -13.28
CA TYR A 166 0.80 11.45 -13.00
C TYR A 166 0.94 11.03 -11.54
N SER A 167 1.48 9.83 -11.30
CA SER A 167 1.72 9.35 -9.94
C SER A 167 3.15 9.67 -9.54
N GLU A 168 3.31 10.63 -8.63
CA GLU A 168 4.61 11.08 -8.15
C GLU A 168 5.01 10.37 -6.85
N CYS A 169 6.31 10.08 -6.72
CA CYS A 169 6.95 9.69 -5.47
C CYS A 169 7.16 10.90 -4.55
N GLN A 170 7.51 10.65 -3.30
CA GLN A 170 7.78 11.70 -2.30
C GLN A 170 8.96 12.61 -2.66
N ASN A 171 9.83 12.18 -3.57
CA ASN A 171 10.93 12.97 -4.11
C ASN A 171 10.56 13.72 -5.41
N GLY A 172 9.28 13.79 -5.78
CA GLY A 172 8.79 14.46 -6.99
C GLY A 172 9.01 13.69 -8.29
N MET A 173 9.58 12.48 -8.25
CA MET A 173 9.76 11.67 -9.47
C MET A 173 8.44 11.00 -9.88
N THR A 174 8.06 11.14 -11.16
CA THR A 174 6.91 10.40 -11.71
C THR A 174 7.25 8.91 -11.77
N THR A 175 6.45 8.10 -11.10
CA THR A 175 6.59 6.64 -11.06
C THR A 175 5.75 5.93 -12.11
N ARG A 176 4.57 6.48 -12.43
CA ARG A 176 3.68 5.93 -13.45
C ARG A 176 2.72 6.98 -13.98
N VAL A 177 2.22 6.72 -15.19
CA VAL A 177 1.22 7.55 -15.87
C VAL A 177 -0.02 6.70 -16.11
N LEU A 178 -1.18 7.16 -15.64
CA LEU A 178 -2.48 6.51 -15.91
C LEU A 178 -3.28 7.37 -16.87
N ARG A 179 -3.75 6.75 -17.97
CA ARG A 179 -4.69 7.39 -18.90
C ARG A 179 -6.11 7.16 -18.41
N LEU A 180 -6.90 8.23 -18.34
CA LEU A 180 -8.31 8.15 -18.01
C LEU A 180 -9.12 7.77 -19.26
N PRO A 181 -9.85 6.64 -19.25
CA PRO A 181 -10.78 6.32 -20.31
C PRO A 181 -11.82 7.43 -20.46
N ALA A 182 -12.21 7.74 -21.70
CA ALA A 182 -13.13 8.84 -22.01
C ALA A 182 -14.44 8.76 -21.19
N VAL A 183 -14.96 7.55 -20.98
CA VAL A 183 -16.18 7.30 -20.19
C VAL A 183 -16.03 7.76 -18.74
N LEU A 184 -14.94 7.38 -18.05
CA LEU A 184 -14.73 7.79 -16.66
C LEU A 184 -14.39 9.28 -16.57
N ARG A 185 -13.62 9.80 -17.53
CA ARG A 185 -13.30 11.23 -17.58
C ARG A 185 -14.57 12.09 -17.69
N GLY A 186 -15.53 11.70 -18.54
CA GLY A 186 -16.81 12.39 -18.67
C GLY A 186 -17.59 12.42 -17.36
N GLU A 187 -17.75 11.27 -16.71
CA GLU A 187 -18.45 11.19 -15.41
C GLU A 187 -17.77 12.06 -14.33
N LEU A 188 -16.42 12.05 -14.28
CA LEU A 188 -15.67 12.88 -13.34
C LEU A 188 -15.82 14.38 -13.62
N LEU A 189 -15.83 14.81 -14.88
CA LEU A 189 -16.05 16.21 -15.26
C LEU A 189 -17.46 16.69 -14.86
N GLU A 190 -18.47 15.85 -15.06
CA GLU A 190 -19.83 16.17 -14.62
C GLU A 190 -19.95 16.26 -13.10
N TYR A 191 -19.32 15.33 -12.38
CA TYR A 191 -19.26 15.37 -10.93
C TYR A 191 -18.57 16.63 -10.42
N MET A 192 -17.42 16.98 -11.00
CA MET A 192 -16.71 18.22 -10.68
C MET A 192 -17.58 19.45 -10.89
N LYS A 193 -18.37 19.49 -11.96
CA LYS A 193 -19.31 20.58 -12.23
C LYS A 193 -20.42 20.67 -11.17
N ARG A 194 -21.02 19.54 -10.79
CA ARG A 194 -22.05 19.48 -9.74
C ARG A 194 -21.54 19.91 -8.37
N GLU A 195 -20.34 19.47 -8.02
CA GLU A 195 -19.71 19.74 -6.72
C GLU A 195 -18.93 21.07 -6.69
N GLY A 196 -18.88 21.82 -7.80
CA GLY A 196 -18.15 23.09 -7.89
C GLY A 196 -16.62 22.96 -7.79
N ILE A 197 -16.06 21.80 -8.12
CA ILE A 197 -14.63 21.50 -8.02
C ILE A 197 -13.90 22.06 -9.25
N THR A 198 -13.10 23.09 -9.06
CA THR A 198 -12.37 23.77 -10.15
C THR A 198 -10.88 23.49 -10.16
N LYS A 199 -10.29 23.12 -9.02
CA LYS A 199 -8.84 22.88 -8.86
C LYS A 199 -8.54 21.86 -7.77
N GLY A 200 -7.38 21.22 -7.87
CA GLY A 200 -6.88 20.30 -6.85
C GLY A 200 -7.65 18.96 -6.77
N PRO A 201 -7.44 18.19 -5.69
CA PRO A 201 -7.98 16.83 -5.54
C PRO A 201 -9.51 16.79 -5.61
N ILE A 202 -10.06 15.84 -6.37
CA ILE A 202 -11.52 15.73 -6.58
C ILE A 202 -12.23 15.14 -5.36
N PHE A 203 -11.57 14.24 -4.64
CA PHE A 203 -12.13 13.59 -3.47
C PHE A 203 -11.55 14.18 -2.20
N ILE A 204 -12.29 15.12 -1.61
CA ILE A 204 -11.94 15.79 -0.36
C ILE A 204 -12.98 15.53 0.74
N THR A 205 -12.54 15.70 1.97
CA THR A 205 -13.40 15.78 3.17
C THR A 205 -14.11 17.14 3.21
N SER A 206 -15.11 17.29 4.09
CA SER A 206 -15.75 18.59 4.34
C SER A 206 -14.76 19.67 4.79
N GLY A 207 -13.64 19.28 5.42
CA GLY A 207 -12.55 20.17 5.80
C GLY A 207 -11.53 20.45 4.70
N GLY A 208 -11.78 20.06 3.45
CA GLY A 208 -10.91 20.36 2.30
C GLY A 208 -9.67 19.46 2.16
N LYS A 209 -9.46 18.51 3.08
CA LYS A 209 -8.33 17.56 2.99
C LYS A 209 -8.67 16.40 2.06
N PRO A 210 -7.72 15.89 1.25
CA PRO A 210 -7.91 14.67 0.45
C PRO A 210 -8.43 13.51 1.30
N LEU A 211 -9.31 12.68 0.74
CA LEU A 211 -9.80 11.49 1.45
C LEU A 211 -8.67 10.53 1.77
N ASP A 212 -8.65 10.03 3.01
CA ASP A 212 -7.71 9.00 3.42
C ASP A 212 -8.24 7.58 3.14
N ARG A 213 -7.38 6.59 3.39
CA ARG A 213 -7.72 5.17 3.20
C ARG A 213 -8.94 4.74 4.01
N SER A 214 -9.13 5.30 5.20
CA SER A 214 -10.24 4.96 6.11
C SER A 214 -11.55 5.52 5.58
N ASN A 215 -11.58 6.78 5.15
CA ASN A 215 -12.76 7.43 4.57
C ASN A 215 -13.22 6.71 3.30
N VAL A 216 -12.28 6.33 2.44
CA VAL A 216 -12.57 5.61 1.21
C VAL A 216 -13.07 4.20 1.53
N GLY A 217 -12.42 3.49 2.44
CA GLY A 217 -12.87 2.17 2.90
C GLY A 217 -14.29 2.20 3.45
N GLN A 218 -14.61 3.19 4.28
CA GLN A 218 -15.98 3.38 4.80
C GLN A 218 -16.99 3.67 3.69
N SER A 219 -16.62 4.50 2.70
CA SER A 219 -17.49 4.83 1.57
C SER A 219 -17.81 3.59 0.71
N ILE A 220 -16.84 2.71 0.48
CA ILE A 220 -17.03 1.45 -0.24
C ILE A 220 -17.86 0.47 0.61
N LYS A 221 -17.61 0.38 1.92
CA LYS A 221 -18.37 -0.49 2.83
C LYS A 221 -19.84 -0.12 2.91
N ARG A 222 -20.18 1.18 2.90
CA ARG A 222 -21.58 1.65 2.95
C ARG A 222 -22.45 1.12 1.82
N VAL A 223 -21.87 0.83 0.65
CA VAL A 223 -22.61 0.28 -0.50
C VAL A 223 -22.53 -1.25 -0.59
N SER A 224 -21.71 -1.89 0.23
CA SER A 224 -21.41 -3.33 0.13
C SER A 224 -22.60 -4.22 0.50
N ARG A 225 -23.40 -3.80 1.50
CA ARG A 225 -24.60 -4.51 1.94
C ARG A 225 -25.61 -4.64 0.80
N ASP A 226 -25.97 -3.53 0.18
CA ASP A 226 -26.90 -3.48 -0.96
C ASP A 226 -26.35 -4.20 -2.19
N ALA A 227 -25.03 -4.16 -2.39
CA ALA A 227 -24.35 -4.91 -3.44
C ALA A 227 -24.28 -6.43 -3.20
N ARG A 228 -24.66 -6.90 -2.00
CA ARG A 228 -24.48 -8.29 -1.54
C ARG A 228 -23.03 -8.74 -1.70
N VAL A 229 -22.11 -7.90 -1.24
CA VAL A 229 -20.67 -8.17 -1.19
C VAL A 229 -20.23 -8.16 0.27
N ALA A 230 -19.51 -9.21 0.67
CA ALA A 230 -19.02 -9.32 2.04
C ALA A 230 -18.10 -8.12 2.40
N GLU A 231 -18.24 -7.57 3.60
CA GLU A 231 -17.59 -6.32 3.99
C GLU A 231 -16.06 -6.39 3.95
N GLU A 232 -15.49 -7.56 4.19
CA GLU A 232 -14.05 -7.82 4.13
C GLU A 232 -13.49 -7.69 2.71
N LYS A 233 -14.33 -7.91 1.67
CA LYS A 233 -13.97 -7.69 0.26
C LYS A 233 -14.14 -6.23 -0.18
N ALA A 234 -14.97 -5.46 0.53
CA ALA A 234 -15.36 -4.10 0.17
C ALA A 234 -14.32 -3.05 0.59
N ASN A 235 -13.10 -3.15 0.05
CA ASN A 235 -12.01 -2.24 0.39
C ASN A 235 -11.10 -1.93 -0.82
N PRO A 236 -10.29 -0.84 -0.76
CA PRO A 236 -9.42 -0.44 -1.87
C PRO A 236 -8.41 -1.50 -2.32
N ARG A 237 -7.92 -2.35 -1.41
CA ARG A 237 -6.92 -3.39 -1.72
C ARG A 237 -7.53 -4.49 -2.58
N CYS A 238 -8.73 -4.95 -2.25
CA CYS A 238 -9.44 -5.96 -3.03
C CYS A 238 -9.84 -5.44 -4.42
N LEU A 239 -10.24 -4.18 -4.53
CA LEU A 239 -10.47 -3.52 -5.83
C LEU A 239 -9.21 -3.49 -6.70
N TRP A 240 -8.06 -3.12 -6.12
CA TRP A 240 -6.78 -3.12 -6.83
C TRP A 240 -6.34 -4.53 -7.26
N LYS A 241 -6.47 -5.53 -6.38
CA LYS A 241 -6.17 -6.93 -6.72
C LYS A 241 -7.05 -7.45 -7.86
N MET A 242 -8.35 -7.17 -7.81
CA MET A 242 -9.30 -7.52 -8.87
C MET A 242 -8.94 -6.88 -10.20
N TYR A 243 -8.53 -5.60 -10.18
CA TYR A 243 -8.01 -4.92 -11.37
C TYR A 243 -6.76 -5.60 -11.94
N LEU A 244 -5.78 -5.95 -11.09
CA LEU A 244 -4.56 -6.64 -11.52
C LEU A 244 -4.88 -7.99 -12.16
N SER A 245 -5.70 -8.82 -11.50
CA SER A 245 -6.13 -10.11 -12.04
C SER A 245 -6.87 -9.96 -13.38
N THR A 246 -7.70 -8.92 -13.51
CA THR A 246 -8.37 -8.60 -14.79
C THR A 246 -7.36 -8.26 -15.89
N GLN A 247 -6.34 -7.44 -15.58
CA GLN A 247 -5.29 -7.08 -16.54
C GLN A 247 -4.42 -8.28 -16.93
N GLU A 248 -4.08 -9.14 -15.97
CA GLU A 248 -3.32 -10.38 -16.21
C GLU A 248 -4.09 -11.32 -17.14
N GLY A 249 -5.39 -11.52 -16.90
CA GLY A 249 -6.24 -12.32 -17.78
C GLY A 249 -6.31 -11.77 -19.22
N ILE A 250 -6.43 -10.44 -19.37
CA ILE A 250 -6.43 -9.81 -20.71
C ILE A 250 -5.07 -10.01 -21.40
N LYS A 251 -3.96 -9.83 -20.68
CA LYS A 251 -2.60 -10.02 -21.24
C LYS A 251 -2.35 -11.46 -21.65
N ALA A 252 -2.75 -12.43 -20.83
CA ALA A 252 -2.61 -13.85 -21.15
C ALA A 252 -3.33 -14.20 -22.46
N ASN A 253 -4.55 -13.69 -22.65
CA ASN A 253 -5.28 -13.89 -23.89
C ASN A 253 -4.59 -13.22 -25.10
N LEU A 254 -3.99 -12.03 -24.92
CA LEU A 254 -3.22 -11.37 -25.97
C LEU A 254 -1.99 -12.18 -26.37
N THR A 255 -1.28 -12.77 -25.41
CA THR A 255 -0.12 -13.63 -25.67
C THR A 255 -0.51 -14.82 -26.55
N ILE A 256 -1.62 -15.49 -26.23
CA ILE A 256 -2.13 -16.61 -27.05
C ILE A 256 -2.44 -16.16 -28.48
N LEU A 257 -3.07 -14.99 -28.64
CA LEU A 257 -3.38 -14.45 -29.97
C LEU A 257 -2.12 -14.08 -30.76
N LEU A 258 -1.08 -13.58 -30.09
CA LEU A 258 0.20 -13.24 -30.71
C LEU A 258 0.91 -14.50 -31.22
N GLU A 259 0.98 -15.54 -30.40
CA GLU A 259 1.56 -16.84 -30.76
C GLU A 259 0.83 -17.43 -31.97
N GLN A 260 -0.51 -17.48 -31.94
CA GLN A 260 -1.31 -17.96 -33.06
C GLN A 260 -1.12 -17.16 -34.35
N ALA A 261 -0.94 -15.84 -34.25
CA ALA A 261 -0.69 -15.00 -35.42
C ALA A 261 0.69 -15.29 -36.02
N TYR A 262 1.70 -15.53 -35.18
CA TYR A 262 3.04 -15.86 -35.61
C TYR A 262 3.13 -17.24 -36.25
N ASP A 263 2.51 -18.26 -35.64
CA ASP A 263 2.47 -19.61 -36.20
C ASP A 263 1.84 -19.63 -37.59
N ARG A 264 0.71 -18.93 -37.78
CA ARG A 264 0.07 -18.80 -39.09
C ARG A 264 0.96 -18.11 -40.12
N MET A 265 1.76 -17.12 -39.71
CA MET A 265 2.70 -16.46 -40.60
C MET A 265 3.77 -17.45 -41.09
N LEU A 266 4.35 -18.22 -40.17
CA LEU A 266 5.34 -19.26 -40.50
C LEU A 266 4.77 -20.35 -41.41
N GLU A 267 3.52 -20.78 -41.18
CA GLU A 267 2.82 -21.72 -42.06
C GLU A 267 2.70 -21.17 -43.49
N GLN A 268 2.37 -19.89 -43.66
CA GLN A 268 2.29 -19.25 -44.97
C GLN A 268 3.65 -19.12 -45.66
N GLU A 269 4.70 -18.81 -44.90
CA GLU A 269 6.07 -18.80 -45.41
C GLU A 269 6.47 -20.18 -45.94
N GLN A 270 6.21 -21.24 -45.17
CA GLN A 270 6.48 -22.62 -45.59
C GLN A 270 5.72 -23.01 -46.86
N LEU A 271 4.46 -22.58 -47.01
CA LEU A 271 3.71 -22.85 -48.25
C LEU A 271 4.31 -22.15 -49.47
N THR A 272 4.90 -20.97 -49.29
CA THR A 272 5.37 -20.11 -50.39
C THR A 272 6.81 -20.42 -50.80
N THR A 273 7.70 -20.64 -49.83
CA THR A 273 9.15 -20.78 -50.05
C THR A 273 9.71 -22.09 -49.50
N GLY A 274 8.85 -22.97 -49.00
CA GLY A 274 9.23 -24.26 -48.44
C GLY A 274 9.89 -25.18 -49.46
N TRP A 275 10.90 -25.90 -48.98
CA TRP A 275 11.76 -26.77 -49.79
C TRP A 275 11.02 -27.89 -50.54
N GLU A 276 9.85 -28.32 -50.03
CA GLU A 276 9.10 -29.44 -50.61
C GLU A 276 8.09 -29.06 -51.71
N ASN A 277 7.99 -27.77 -52.07
CA ASN A 277 7.08 -27.29 -53.14
C ASN A 277 7.79 -27.06 -54.49
N GLY A 278 8.86 -27.82 -54.78
CA GLY A 278 9.59 -27.83 -56.06
C GLY A 278 9.43 -29.12 -56.84
#